data_AF-A0A6B2GDS7-F1
#
_entry.id   AF-A0A6B2GDS7-F1
#
_cell.length_a   1.000
_cell.length_b   1.000
_cell.length_c   1.000
_cell.angle_alpha   90.00
_cell.angle_beta   90.00
_cell.angle_gamma   90.00
#
_symmetry.space_group_name_H-M   'P 1'
#
loop_
_entity.id
_entity.type
_entity.pdbx_description
1 polymer ?
#
loop_
_entity_poly.entity_id
_entity_poly.type
_entity_poly.pdbx_seq_one_letter_code
_entity_poly.pdbx_strand_id
1 'polypeptide(L)'
;NQIYQSEARLCNLNLYLSQSEIIQPSMRGTLIDWMSDVAHGYHYSPETLFMAVNYLDRFLSIALIELCQLQLVATGCLFIASKLNNINIPQIEDFVYISDSIYSANDIISVEKWIL
;
A
#
# COMPACT_ATOMS: atom_id res chain seq x y z
N ASN A 1 -1.56 -13.16 -15.49
CA ASN A 1 -1.61 -12.66 -14.11
C ASN A 1 -2.83 -11.75 -13.94
N GLN A 2 -3.80 -12.18 -13.12
CA GLN A 2 -5.11 -11.51 -12.93
C GLN A 2 -4.99 -10.05 -12.46
N ILE A 3 -3.86 -9.65 -11.88
CA ILE A 3 -3.57 -8.28 -11.43
C ILE A 3 -3.59 -7.26 -12.59
N TYR A 4 -3.10 -7.63 -13.79
CA TYR A 4 -3.11 -6.73 -14.95
C TYR A 4 -4.51 -6.57 -15.57
N GLN A 5 -5.38 -7.57 -15.41
CA GLN A 5 -6.74 -7.49 -15.98
C GLN A 5 -7.67 -6.56 -15.18
N SER A 6 -7.33 -6.25 -13.93
CA SER A 6 -8.02 -5.25 -13.11
C SER A 6 -7.64 -3.80 -13.40
N GLU A 7 -6.65 -3.54 -14.28
CA GLU A 7 -6.19 -2.19 -14.63
C GLU A 7 -7.26 -1.33 -15.31
N ALA A 8 -8.32 -1.93 -15.84
CA ALA A 8 -9.40 -1.23 -16.52
C ALA A 8 -10.23 -0.26 -15.64
N ARG A 9 -10.01 -0.23 -14.31
CA ARG A 9 -10.63 0.76 -13.39
C ARG A 9 -9.69 1.91 -12.97
N LEU A 10 -8.45 1.96 -13.47
CA LEU A 10 -7.38 2.87 -13.03
C LEU A 10 -7.37 4.27 -13.67
N CYS A 11 -8.37 4.63 -14.50
CA CYS A 11 -8.32 5.88 -15.28
C CYS A 11 -8.09 7.14 -14.42
N ASN A 12 -8.67 7.20 -13.21
CA ASN A 12 -8.48 8.35 -12.31
C ASN A 12 -7.09 8.40 -11.68
N LEU A 13 -6.48 7.25 -11.39
CA LEU A 13 -5.14 7.20 -10.80
C LEU A 13 -4.08 7.56 -11.83
N ASN A 14 -4.18 7.01 -13.05
CA ASN A 14 -3.24 7.35 -14.12
C ASN A 14 -3.31 8.84 -14.48
N LEU A 15 -4.51 9.44 -14.42
CA LEU A 15 -4.67 10.90 -14.57
C LEU A 15 -3.99 11.66 -13.43
N TYR A 16 -4.21 11.28 -12.17
CA TYR A 16 -3.54 11.91 -11.02
C TYR A 16 -2.02 11.77 -11.10
N LEU A 17 -1.48 10.57 -11.35
CA LEU A 17 -0.04 10.33 -11.47
C LEU A 17 0.58 11.05 -12.68
N SER A 18 -0.21 11.30 -13.73
CA SER A 18 0.23 12.12 -14.85
C SER A 18 0.22 13.64 -14.55
N GLN A 19 -0.57 14.06 -13.56
CA GLN A 19 -0.68 15.46 -13.12
C GLN A 19 0.22 15.76 -11.92
N SER A 20 0.59 14.76 -11.13
CA SER A 20 1.52 14.88 -10.02
C SER A 20 2.93 15.04 -10.57
N GLU A 21 3.54 16.21 -10.36
CA GLU A 21 4.96 16.43 -10.68
C GLU A 21 5.89 15.61 -9.75
N ILE A 22 5.35 15.05 -8.67
CA ILE A 22 6.10 14.41 -7.58
C ILE A 22 6.10 12.88 -7.72
N ILE A 23 4.96 12.27 -8.06
CA ILE A 23 4.81 10.80 -8.07
C ILE A 23 4.65 10.30 -9.50
N GLN A 24 5.70 9.68 -10.03
CA GLN A 24 5.66 9.11 -11.39
C GLN A 24 4.99 7.72 -11.39
N PRO A 25 4.32 7.33 -12.50
CA PRO A 25 3.72 5.99 -12.65
C PRO A 25 4.71 4.84 -12.41
N SER A 26 5.98 5.02 -12.74
CA SER A 26 7.07 4.05 -12.48
C SER A 26 7.26 3.78 -10.99
N MET A 27 7.12 4.80 -10.14
CA MET A 27 7.29 4.69 -8.69
C MET A 27 6.18 3.88 -8.05
N ARG A 28 4.96 3.98 -8.59
CA ARG A 28 3.85 3.10 -8.21
C ARG A 28 4.17 1.64 -8.54
N GLY A 29 4.75 1.37 -9.71
CA GLY A 29 5.17 0.02 -10.09
C GLY A 29 6.14 -0.59 -9.07
N THR A 30 7.23 0.12 -8.78
CA THR A 30 8.22 -0.32 -7.78
C THR A 30 7.61 -0.51 -6.38
N LEU A 31 6.66 0.35 -5.99
CA LEU A 31 5.99 0.23 -4.70
C LEU A 31 5.08 -1.01 -4.63
N ILE A 32 4.36 -1.31 -5.71
CA ILE A 32 3.52 -2.52 -5.80
C ILE A 32 4.38 -3.79 -5.82
N ASP A 33 5.53 -3.77 -6.48
CA ASP A 33 6.48 -4.89 -6.45
C ASP A 33 6.94 -5.16 -5.01
N TRP A 34 7.33 -4.11 -4.28
CA TRP A 34 7.67 -4.24 -2.85
C TRP A 34 6.50 -4.77 -2.01
N MET A 35 5.27 -4.26 -2.22
CA MET A 35 4.08 -4.77 -1.52
C MET A 35 3.83 -6.25 -1.81
N SER A 36 4.10 -6.70 -3.04
CA SER A 36 3.99 -8.09 -3.45
C SER A 36 4.99 -8.98 -2.72
N ASP A 37 6.24 -8.53 -2.57
CA ASP A 37 7.28 -9.24 -1.83
C ASP A 37 6.91 -9.41 -0.35
N VAL A 38 6.42 -8.34 0.29
CA VAL A 38 5.93 -8.38 1.67
C VAL A 38 4.75 -9.34 1.81
N ALA A 39 3.76 -9.24 0.93
CA ALA A 39 2.59 -10.12 0.95
C ALA A 39 3.00 -11.60 0.79
N HIS A 40 3.99 -11.88 -0.06
CA HIS A 40 4.52 -13.23 -0.24
C HIS A 40 5.24 -13.76 1.00
N GLY A 41 6.07 -12.92 1.65
CA GLY A 41 6.79 -13.26 2.87
C GLY A 41 5.88 -13.59 4.06
N TYR A 42 4.69 -12.98 4.11
CA TYR A 42 3.69 -13.22 5.15
C TYR A 42 2.57 -14.19 4.73
N HIS A 43 2.69 -14.79 3.55
CA HIS A 43 1.69 -15.70 2.98
C HIS A 43 0.28 -15.09 2.90
N TYR A 44 0.19 -13.78 2.67
CA TYR A 44 -1.08 -13.11 2.41
C TYR A 44 -1.67 -13.58 1.09
N SER A 45 -3.00 -13.67 1.06
CA SER A 45 -3.71 -14.08 -0.14
C SER A 45 -3.60 -13.01 -1.25
N PRO A 46 -3.71 -13.39 -2.53
CA PRO A 46 -3.79 -12.43 -3.63
C PRO A 46 -4.90 -11.40 -3.45
N GLU A 47 -6.02 -11.78 -2.83
CA GLU A 47 -7.14 -10.89 -2.50
C GLU A 47 -6.73 -9.82 -1.48
N THR A 48 -5.94 -10.19 -0.47
CA THR A 48 -5.40 -9.24 0.53
C THR A 48 -4.49 -8.21 -0.14
N LEU A 49 -3.56 -8.67 -0.98
CA LEU A 49 -2.68 -7.78 -1.74
C LEU A 49 -3.49 -6.86 -2.67
N PHE A 50 -4.50 -7.40 -3.35
CA PHE A 50 -5.36 -6.61 -4.23
C PHE A 50 -6.11 -5.50 -3.49
N MET A 51 -6.63 -5.80 -2.30
CA MET A 51 -7.27 -4.79 -1.45
C MET A 51 -6.28 -3.73 -0.97
N ALA A 52 -5.08 -4.12 -0.56
CA ALA A 52 -4.03 -3.17 -0.16
C ALA A 52 -3.67 -2.21 -1.30
N VAL A 53 -3.47 -2.72 -2.52
CA VAL A 53 -3.21 -1.89 -3.71
C VAL A 53 -4.40 -0.97 -4.02
N ASN A 54 -5.63 -1.45 -3.85
CA ASN A 54 -6.81 -0.61 -4.05
C ASN A 54 -6.87 0.55 -3.04
N TYR A 55 -6.51 0.32 -1.78
CA TYR A 55 -6.42 1.38 -0.77
C TYR A 55 -5.34 2.39 -1.12
N LEU A 56 -4.15 1.93 -1.52
CA LEU A 56 -3.04 2.79 -1.95
C LEU A 56 -3.47 3.69 -3.11
N ASP A 57 -4.03 3.11 -4.17
CA ASP A 57 -4.44 3.83 -5.37
C ASP A 57 -5.49 4.91 -5.06
N ARG A 58 -6.48 4.58 -4.22
CA ARG A 58 -7.51 5.54 -3.80
C ARG A 58 -6.91 6.65 -2.95
N PHE A 59 -6.02 6.32 -2.03
CA PHE A 59 -5.35 7.29 -1.18
C PHE A 59 -4.51 8.26 -2.02
N LEU A 60 -3.69 7.74 -2.94
CA LEU A 60 -2.88 8.57 -3.84
C LEU A 60 -3.72 9.45 -4.76
N SER A 61 -4.94 9.04 -5.12
CA SER A 61 -5.81 9.86 -5.97
C SER A 61 -6.33 11.15 -5.30
N ILE A 62 -6.24 11.26 -3.97
CA ILE A 62 -6.80 12.39 -3.20
C ILE A 62 -5.80 13.06 -2.25
N ALA A 63 -4.71 12.37 -1.88
CA ALA A 63 -3.72 12.89 -0.93
C ALA A 63 -2.49 13.44 -1.65
N LEU A 64 -1.94 14.54 -1.13
CA LEU A 64 -0.60 15.02 -1.49
C LEU A 64 0.37 14.53 -0.43
N ILE A 65 1.34 13.71 -0.83
CA ILE A 65 2.32 13.12 0.07
C ILE A 65 3.74 13.30 -0.48
N GLU A 66 4.72 13.26 0.41
CA GLU A 66 6.12 13.23 0.03
C GLU A 66 6.55 11.83 -0.40
N LEU A 67 7.56 11.74 -1.27
CA LEU A 67 8.09 10.47 -1.76
C LEU A 67 8.57 9.54 -0.64
N CYS A 68 9.17 10.10 0.42
CA CYS A 68 9.63 9.36 1.58
C CYS A 68 8.51 8.70 2.39
N GLN A 69 7.26 9.12 2.18
CA GLN A 69 6.08 8.61 2.90
C GLN A 69 5.37 7.48 2.13
N LEU A 70 5.72 7.24 0.85
CA LEU A 70 5.04 6.25 0.01
C LEU A 70 5.08 4.83 0.60
N GLN A 71 6.24 4.40 1.09
CA GLN A 71 6.40 3.08 1.69
C GLN A 71 5.65 2.96 3.02
N LEU A 72 5.60 4.04 3.82
CA LEU A 72 4.79 4.09 5.04
C LEU A 72 3.29 3.95 4.72
N VAL A 73 2.79 4.67 3.72
CA VAL A 73 1.40 4.56 3.25
C VAL A 73 1.10 3.15 2.77
N ALA A 74 1.97 2.57 1.93
CA ALA A 74 1.83 1.19 1.47
C ALA A 74 1.82 0.17 2.64
N THR A 75 2.67 0.38 3.65
CA THR A 75 2.71 -0.41 4.89
C THR A 75 1.36 -0.34 5.62
N GLY A 76 0.78 0.86 5.77
CA GLY A 76 -0.55 1.06 6.34
C GLY A 76 -1.65 0.38 5.53
N CYS A 77 -1.61 0.45 4.19
CA CYS A 77 -2.57 -0.23 3.33
C CYS A 77 -2.51 -1.77 3.49
N LEU A 78 -1.30 -2.35 3.55
CA LEU A 78 -1.11 -3.77 3.81
C LEU A 78 -1.64 -4.15 5.20
N PHE A 79 -1.35 -3.35 6.22
CA PHE A 79 -1.83 -3.58 7.59
C PHE A 79 -3.36 -3.55 7.69
N ILE A 80 -4.02 -2.59 7.03
CA ILE A 80 -5.49 -2.53 6.98
C ILE A 80 -6.04 -3.76 6.27
N ALA A 81 -5.54 -4.08 5.07
CA ALA A 81 -6.03 -5.20 4.29
C ALA A 81 -5.81 -6.54 4.99
N SER A 82 -4.68 -6.69 5.69
CA SER A 82 -4.34 -7.93 6.39
C SER A 82 -5.26 -8.17 7.57
N LYS A 83 -5.62 -7.13 8.34
CA LYS A 83 -6.56 -7.22 9.46
C LYS A 83 -7.96 -7.65 9.06
N LEU A 84 -8.40 -7.28 7.86
CA LEU A 84 -9.76 -7.55 7.39
C LEU A 84 -9.93 -8.94 6.75
N ASN A 85 -8.86 -9.52 6.20
CA ASN A 85 -8.95 -10.71 5.36
C ASN A 85 -8.14 -11.92 5.83
N ASN A 86 -7.32 -11.80 6.88
CA ASN A 86 -6.52 -12.92 7.37
C ASN A 86 -7.09 -13.54 8.64
N ILE A 87 -6.96 -14.86 8.73
CA ILE A 87 -7.32 -15.64 9.92
C ILE A 87 -6.37 -15.30 11.08
N ASN A 88 -5.08 -15.11 10.76
CA ASN A 88 -4.06 -14.68 11.70
C ASN A 88 -3.82 -13.19 11.51
N ILE A 89 -4.33 -12.40 12.44
CA ILE A 89 -4.19 -10.95 12.41
C ILE A 89 -2.75 -10.59 12.78
N PRO A 90 -1.98 -9.94 11.88
CA PRO A 90 -0.61 -9.53 12.18
C PRO A 90 -0.61 -8.47 13.28
N GLN A 91 0.40 -8.53 14.13
CA GLN A 91 0.62 -7.50 15.14
C GLN A 91 1.29 -6.29 14.50
N ILE A 92 1.14 -5.12 15.11
CA ILE A 92 1.74 -3.91 14.55
C ILE A 92 3.27 -3.97 14.55
N GLU A 93 3.84 -4.71 15.51
CA GLU A 93 5.25 -5.01 15.64
C GLU A 93 5.81 -5.77 14.42
N ASP A 94 4.99 -6.59 13.76
CA ASP A 94 5.39 -7.28 12.53
C ASP A 94 5.66 -6.27 11.42
N PHE A 95 4.86 -5.21 11.31
CA PHE A 95 5.04 -4.17 10.30
C PHE A 95 6.17 -3.19 10.63
N VAL A 96 6.43 -2.94 11.91
CA VAL A 96 7.65 -2.24 12.34
C VAL A 96 8.89 -3.02 11.91
N TYR A 97 8.87 -4.34 12.06
CA TYR A 97 9.98 -5.20 11.64
C TYR A 97 10.16 -5.22 10.11
N ILE A 98 9.08 -5.35 9.33
CA ILE A 98 9.13 -5.37 7.84
C ILE A 98 9.71 -4.09 7.25
N SER A 99 9.47 -2.96 7.93
CA SER A 99 9.97 -1.67 7.50
C SER A 99 11.41 -1.39 7.98
N ASP A 100 12.17 -2.41 8.36
CA ASP A 100 13.52 -2.29 8.93
C ASP A 100 13.57 -1.30 10.12
N SER A 101 12.49 -1.22 10.90
CA SER A 101 12.32 -0.26 12.00
C SER A 101 12.45 1.21 11.60
N ILE A 102 12.32 1.52 10.30
CA ILE A 102 12.28 2.90 9.79
C ILE A 102 11.02 3.61 10.31
N TYR A 103 9.94 2.86 10.52
CA TYR A 103 8.66 3.39 11.00
C TYR A 103 8.29 2.82 12.37
N SER A 104 7.80 3.69 13.25
CA SER A 104 7.28 3.27 14.55
C SER A 104 5.84 2.78 14.45
N ALA A 105 5.38 2.06 15.47
CA ALA A 105 3.98 1.67 15.60
C ALA A 105 3.03 2.89 15.54
N ASN A 106 3.44 4.02 16.10
CA ASN A 106 2.65 5.26 16.06
C ASN A 106 2.55 5.84 14.65
N ASP A 107 3.60 5.75 13.84
CA ASP A 107 3.58 6.19 12.44
C ASP A 107 2.58 5.34 11.65
N ILE A 108 2.62 4.02 11.84
CA ILE A 108 1.72 3.07 11.17
C ILE A 108 0.26 3.33 11.59
N ILE A 109 -0.02 3.55 12.88
CA ILE A 109 -1.36 3.90 13.38
C ILE A 109 -1.83 5.24 12.81
N SER A 110 -0.93 6.22 12.71
CA SER A 110 -1.29 7.55 12.21
C SER A 110 -1.66 7.48 10.73
N VAL A 111 -0.92 6.70 9.95
CA VAL A 111 -1.22 6.44 8.54
C VAL A 111 -2.48 5.60 8.37
N GLU A 112 -2.70 4.59 9.21
CA GLU A 112 -3.96 3.85 9.19
C GLU A 112 -5.17 4.80 9.34
N LYS A 113 -5.12 5.71 10.32
CA LYS A 113 -6.17 6.71 10.53
C LYS A 113 -6.31 7.71 9.39
N TRP A 114 -5.26 7.90 8.59
CA TRP A 114 -5.30 8.80 7.45
C TRP A 114 -5.88 8.12 6.20
N ILE A 115 -5.70 6.81 6.07
CA ILE A 115 -6.23 6.02 4.96
C ILE A 115 -7.73 5.72 5.11
N LEU A 116 -8.21 5.50 6.34
CA LEU A 116 -9.62 5.23 6.68
C LEU A 116 -10.48 6.50 6.70
#